data_AF-A0A2P6FB39-F1
#
_entry.id   AF-A0A2P6FB39-F1
#
_cell.length_a   1.000
_cell.length_b   1.000
_cell.length_c   1.000
_cell.angle_alpha   90.00
_cell.angle_beta   90.00
_cell.angle_gamma   90.00
#
_symmetry.space_group_name_H-M   'P 1'
#
loop_
_entity.id
_entity.type
_entity.pdbx_description
1 polymer ?
#
loop_
_entity_poly.entity_id
_entity_poly.type
_entity_poly.pdbx_seq_one_letter_code
_entity_poly.pdbx_strand_id
1 'polypeptide(L)'
;MAEKYGINVYSEIGQLKTVLLHRPGDELANLSPDLLERLLFDDTPDLAVAQKEHDAFAKVFKDLGVEVLYIRLLAIPFFIKILL
;
A
#
# COMPACT_ATOMS: atom_id res chain seq x y z
N MET A 1 -10.31 16.70 13.60
CA MET A 1 -9.63 15.81 12.62
C MET A 1 -9.19 14.47 13.22
N ALA A 2 -8.78 14.40 14.50
CA ALA A 2 -8.33 13.15 15.13
C ALA A 2 -9.43 12.08 15.33
N GLU A 3 -10.70 12.47 15.39
CA GLU A 3 -11.80 11.51 15.63
C GLU A 3 -12.23 10.68 14.40
N LYS A 4 -11.73 10.99 13.20
CA LYS A 4 -12.15 10.30 11.96
C LYS A 4 -11.41 8.97 11.73
N TYR A 5 -10.25 8.74 12.37
CA TYR A 5 -9.36 7.63 12.05
C TYR A 5 -8.99 6.82 13.30
N GLY A 6 -9.95 6.07 13.84
CA GLY A 6 -9.70 5.02 14.84
C GLY A 6 -9.58 3.65 14.17
N ILE A 7 -8.71 2.77 14.70
CA ILE A 7 -8.63 1.38 14.23
C ILE A 7 -9.81 0.61 14.82
N ASN A 8 -10.66 0.07 13.95
CA ASN A 8 -11.82 -0.73 14.34
C ASN A 8 -11.84 -2.02 13.52
N VAL A 9 -11.08 -3.01 13.99
CA VAL A 9 -10.87 -4.31 13.32
C VAL A 9 -11.04 -5.42 14.35
N TYR A 10 -12.20 -6.08 14.34
CA TYR A 10 -12.55 -7.17 15.25
C TYR A 10 -12.92 -8.47 14.50
N SER A 11 -12.82 -8.48 13.18
CA SER A 11 -13.15 -9.61 12.31
C SER A 11 -12.33 -9.55 11.03
N GLU A 12 -11.97 -10.72 10.49
CA GLU A 12 -11.30 -10.86 9.19
C GLU A 12 -12.28 -11.04 8.02
N ILE A 13 -13.56 -11.29 8.31
CA ILE A 13 -14.61 -11.60 7.31
C ILE A 13 -15.76 -10.59 7.31
N GLY A 14 -15.77 -9.64 8.25
CA GLY A 14 -16.77 -8.59 8.30
C GLY A 14 -16.69 -7.68 7.06
N GLN A 15 -17.76 -6.91 6.81
CA GLN A 15 -17.78 -5.97 5.70
C GLN A 15 -16.66 -4.94 5.84
N LEU A 16 -15.70 -4.98 4.90
CA LEU A 16 -14.56 -4.08 4.86
C LEU A 16 -15.03 -2.65 4.55
N LYS A 17 -14.53 -1.67 5.31
CA LYS A 17 -14.88 -0.24 5.16
C LYS A 17 -13.72 0.59 4.64
N THR A 18 -12.52 0.34 5.17
CA THR A 18 -11.30 1.04 4.80
C THR A 18 -10.15 0.04 4.75
N VAL A 19 -9.25 0.18 3.78
CA VAL A 19 -8.04 -0.63 3.62
C VAL A 19 -6.83 0.26 3.39
N LEU A 20 -5.68 -0.10 3.97
CA LEU A 20 -4.41 0.55 3.75
C LEU A 20 -3.57 -0.28 2.78
N LEU A 21 -3.14 0.33 1.67
CA LEU A 21 -2.31 -0.29 0.65
C LEU A 21 -0.97 0.44 0.49
N HIS A 22 0.02 -0.26 -0.05
CA HIS A 22 1.29 0.31 -0.50
C HIS A 22 1.43 0.03 -1.99
N ARG A 23 1.35 1.08 -2.82
CA ARG A 23 1.54 0.95 -4.27
C ARG A 23 3.04 0.79 -4.55
N PRO A 24 3.46 -0.25 -5.28
CA PRO A 24 4.86 -0.41 -5.68
C PRO A 24 5.41 0.82 -6.41
N GLY A 25 6.57 1.28 -5.98
CA GLY A 25 7.34 2.36 -6.58
C GLY A 25 8.76 1.94 -6.95
N ASP A 26 9.64 2.93 -7.07
CA ASP A 26 11.04 2.75 -7.50
C ASP A 26 11.85 1.82 -6.57
N GLU A 27 11.33 1.50 -5.38
CA GLU A 27 11.92 0.48 -4.52
C GLU A 27 12.00 -0.90 -5.17
N LEU A 28 11.06 -1.25 -6.07
CA LEU A 28 11.12 -2.51 -6.83
C LEU A 28 11.99 -2.40 -8.09
N ALA A 29 12.14 -1.20 -8.66
CA ALA A 29 12.97 -0.99 -9.86
C ALA A 29 14.48 -1.11 -9.60
N ASN A 30 14.91 -0.97 -8.35
CA ASN A 30 16.32 -0.93 -7.96
C ASN A 30 16.82 -2.22 -7.27
N LEU A 31 16.09 -3.33 -7.41
CA LEU A 31 16.47 -4.59 -6.79
C LEU A 31 17.61 -5.27 -7.58
N SER A 32 18.78 -5.38 -6.95
CA SER A 32 19.88 -6.19 -7.50
C SER A 32 19.66 -7.69 -7.22
N PRO A 33 20.26 -8.59 -8.01
CA PRO A 33 20.14 -10.03 -7.80
C PRO A 33 20.50 -10.50 -6.39
N ASP A 34 21.58 -9.96 -5.80
CA ASP A 34 22.00 -10.30 -4.42
C ASP A 34 20.99 -9.83 -3.36
N LEU A 35 20.18 -8.81 -3.69
CA LEU A 35 19.15 -8.28 -2.81
C LEU A 35 17.85 -9.08 -2.94
N LEU A 36 17.52 -9.62 -4.13
CA LEU A 36 16.34 -10.45 -4.35
C LEU A 36 16.33 -11.68 -3.43
N GLU A 37 17.45 -12.42 -3.38
CA GLU A 37 17.58 -13.61 -2.52
C GLU A 37 17.40 -13.25 -1.03
N ARG A 38 17.99 -12.12 -0.60
CA ARG A 38 17.89 -11.64 0.78
C ARG A 38 16.49 -11.13 1.13
N LEU A 39 15.76 -10.60 0.15
CA LEU A 39 14.41 -10.06 0.30
C LEU A 39 13.32 -11.11 0.03
N LEU A 40 13.70 -12.37 -0.22
CA LEU A 40 12.78 -13.48 -0.49
C LEU A 40 11.90 -13.24 -1.73
N PHE A 41 12.44 -12.58 -2.75
CA PHE A 41 11.82 -12.50 -4.07
C PHE A 41 12.25 -13.68 -4.94
N ASP A 42 11.28 -14.37 -5.52
CA ASP A 42 11.53 -15.52 -6.40
C ASP A 42 12.02 -15.13 -7.80
N ASP A 43 11.67 -13.92 -8.27
CA ASP A 43 12.09 -13.38 -9.57
C ASP A 43 12.17 -11.83 -9.54
N THR A 44 12.78 -11.23 -10.57
CA THR A 44 12.87 -9.78 -10.73
C THR A 44 11.49 -9.20 -11.08
N PRO A 45 10.92 -8.31 -10.24
CA PRO A 45 9.61 -7.76 -10.51
C PRO A 45 9.65 -6.72 -11.64
N ASP A 46 8.75 -6.86 -12.62
CA ASP A 46 8.45 -5.78 -13.57
C ASP A 46 7.55 -4.74 -12.87
N LEU A 47 8.13 -3.57 -12.56
CA LEU A 47 7.44 -2.50 -11.86
C LEU A 47 6.16 -2.03 -12.60
N ALA A 48 6.19 -1.96 -13.93
CA ALA A 48 5.04 -1.47 -14.69
C ALA A 48 3.88 -2.48 -14.65
N VAL A 49 4.19 -3.77 -14.71
CA VAL A 49 3.19 -4.84 -14.55
C VAL A 49 2.65 -4.85 -13.11
N ALA A 50 3.53 -4.84 -12.11
CA ALA A 50 3.15 -4.84 -10.70
C ALA A 50 2.26 -3.64 -10.33
N GLN A 51 2.54 -2.47 -10.88
CA GLN A 51 1.70 -1.28 -10.70
C GLN A 51 0.31 -1.45 -11.33
N LYS A 52 0.21 -2.03 -12.54
CA LYS A 52 -1.08 -2.28 -13.19
C LYS A 52 -1.91 -3.29 -12.39
N GLU A 53 -1.28 -4.36 -11.93
CA GLU A 53 -1.94 -5.37 -11.08
C GLU A 53 -2.40 -4.78 -9.75
N HIS A 54 -1.55 -4.00 -9.08
CA HIS A 54 -1.91 -3.30 -7.86
C HIS A 54 -3.05 -2.30 -8.08
N ASP A 55 -3.04 -1.55 -9.18
CA ASP A 55 -4.10 -0.57 -9.50
C ASP A 55 -5.43 -1.29 -9.78
N ALA A 56 -5.40 -2.43 -10.46
CA ALA A 56 -6.58 -3.29 -10.65
C ALA A 56 -7.09 -3.83 -9.30
N PHE A 57 -6.20 -4.30 -8.43
CA PHE A 57 -6.54 -4.77 -7.08
C PHE A 57 -7.19 -3.65 -6.23
N ALA A 58 -6.59 -2.45 -6.23
CA ALA A 58 -7.15 -1.29 -5.55
C ALA A 58 -8.51 -0.88 -6.12
N LYS A 59 -8.73 -1.05 -7.43
CA LYS A 59 -10.00 -0.75 -8.09
C LYS A 59 -11.13 -1.66 -7.58
N VAL A 60 -10.87 -2.95 -7.38
CA VAL A 60 -11.87 -3.88 -6.82
C VAL A 60 -12.45 -3.37 -5.50
N PHE A 61 -11.59 -2.89 -4.60
CA PHE A 61 -12.04 -2.29 -3.33
C PHE A 61 -12.89 -1.03 -3.54
N LYS A 62 -12.42 -0.11 -4.40
CA LYS A 62 -13.13 1.14 -4.68
C LYS A 62 -14.50 0.88 -5.29
N ASP A 63 -14.60 -0.08 -6.21
CA ASP A 63 -15.86 -0.48 -6.85
C ASP A 63 -16.86 -1.08 -5.84
N LEU A 64 -16.36 -1.73 -4.78
CA LEU A 64 -17.14 -2.23 -3.64
C LEU A 64 -17.44 -1.16 -2.58
N GLY A 65 -17.07 0.10 -2.82
CA GLY A 65 -17.30 1.21 -1.89
C GLY A 65 -16.36 1.25 -0.69
N VAL A 66 -15.25 0.50 -0.72
CA VAL A 66 -14.22 0.51 0.32
C VAL A 66 -13.29 1.70 0.12
N GLU A 67 -13.01 2.43 1.20
CA GLU A 67 -12.02 3.51 1.20
C GLU A 67 -10.60 2.91 1.09
N VAL A 68 -9.87 3.29 0.04
CA VAL A 68 -8.47 2.87 -0.15
C VAL A 68 -7.55 4.00 0.27
N LEU A 69 -6.78 3.76 1.33
CA LEU A 69 -5.72 4.65 1.81
C LEU A 69 -4.36 4.15 1.33
N TYR A 70 -3.43 5.07 1.11
CA TYR A 70 -2.05 4.75 0.76
C TYR A 70 -1.07 5.19 1.83
N ILE A 71 -0.19 4.28 2.25
CA ILE A 71 0.80 4.56 3.31
C ILE A 71 1.67 5.78 2.98
N ARG A 72 2.11 5.92 1.72
CA ARG A 72 2.90 7.06 1.27
C ARG A 72 2.16 8.38 1.48
N LEU A 73 0.86 8.44 1.17
CA LEU A 73 0.05 9.65 1.31
C LEU A 73 -0.24 10.00 2.77
N LEU A 74 -0.26 9.01 3.67
CA LEU A 74 -0.43 9.23 5.11
C LEU A 74 0.89 9.62 5.80
N ALA A 75 2.01 9.01 5.39
CA ALA A 75 3.31 9.22 6.01
C ALA A 75 3.94 10.58 5.66
N ILE A 76 3.82 11.05 4.41
CA ILE A 76 4.39 12.34 3.98
C ILE A 76 3.95 13.51 4.87
N PRO A 77 2.65 13.78 5.08
CA PRO A 77 2.21 14.88 5.94
C PRO A 77 2.58 14.67 7.40
N PHE A 78 2.75 13.43 7.87
CA PHE A 78 3.24 13.15 9.21
C PHE A 78 4.71 13.58 9.37
N PHE A 79 5.57 13.24 8.41
CA PHE A 79 6.98 13.66 8.43
C PHE A 79 7.14 15.19 8.33
N ILE A 80 6.35 15.86 7.48
CA ILE A 80 6.38 17.33 7.37
C ILE A 80 6.02 18.00 8.70
N LYS A 81 5.12 17.41 9.48
CA LYS A 81 4.74 17.91 10.81
C LYS A 81 5.76 17.67 11.92
N ILE A 82 6.69 16.73 11.75
CA ILE A 82 7.77 16.44 12.71
C ILE A 82 8.98 17.34 12.47
N LEU A 83 9.21 17.71 11.22
CA LEU A 83 10.34 18.55 10.80
C LEU A 83 10.09 20.07 10.97
N LEU A 84 8.87 20.47 11.33
CA LEU A 84 8.44 21.86 11.61
C LEU A 84 7.94 21.97 13.04
#